data_AF-A0A9Q0UAY1-F1
#
_entry.id   AF-A0A9Q0UAY1-F1
#
_cell.length_a   1.000
_cell.length_b   1.000
_cell.length_c   1.000
_cell.angle_alpha   90.00
_cell.angle_beta   90.00
_cell.angle_gamma   90.00
#
_symmetry.space_group_name_H-M   'P 1'
#
loop_
_entity.id
_entity.type
_entity.pdbx_description
1 polymer ?
#
loop_
_entity_poly.entity_id
_entity_poly.type
_entity_poly.pdbx_seq_one_letter_code
_entity_poly.pdbx_strand_id
1 'polypeptide(L)'
;MGKYGLIDLEKHFAFYGAYHNNSINILIHMIFVWPIFFTACLILYFTPPLFNLPRVELSLFGDDVALLFNLGFFLVLIYAIFYICLDPKAGSLAALLCAFCWVASCFVASWLGFSLAWKVIFLFPFLFWCYS
;
A
#
# COMPACT_ATOMS: atom_id res chain seq x y z
N MET A 1 25.81 -23.93 24.98
CA MET A 1 24.99 -24.60 23.94
C MET A 1 23.52 -24.32 24.23
N GLY A 2 22.92 -23.39 23.51
CA GLY A 2 21.50 -23.00 23.68
C GLY A 2 20.91 -22.63 22.33
N LYS A 3 19.87 -23.37 21.93
CA LYS A 3 19.17 -23.30 20.64
C LYS A 3 18.35 -22.02 20.56
N TYR A 4 18.74 -21.06 19.70
CA TYR A 4 17.84 -19.99 19.24
C TYR A 4 17.87 -19.82 17.72
N GLY A 5 18.11 -20.89 16.96
CA GLY A 5 18.15 -20.83 15.49
C GLY A 5 16.84 -20.36 14.82
N LEU A 6 15.75 -20.21 15.57
CA LEU A 6 14.46 -19.63 15.14
C LEU A 6 14.27 -18.15 15.54
N ILE A 7 15.08 -17.63 16.47
CA ILE A 7 15.01 -16.24 16.97
C ILE A 7 16.26 -15.45 16.56
N ASP A 8 17.15 -16.10 15.81
CA ASP A 8 18.35 -15.47 15.24
C ASP A 8 17.94 -14.63 14.03
N LEU A 9 17.39 -13.44 14.33
CA LEU A 9 16.91 -12.47 13.36
C LEU A 9 17.99 -12.12 12.33
N GLU A 10 19.25 -12.03 12.75
CA GLU A 10 20.37 -11.74 11.84
C GLU A 10 20.53 -12.86 10.81
N LYS A 11 20.52 -14.12 11.25
CA LYS A 11 20.63 -15.27 10.35
C LYS A 11 19.41 -15.41 9.44
N HIS A 12 18.22 -15.09 9.93
CA HIS A 12 16.99 -15.05 9.13
C HIS A 12 17.00 -13.90 8.11
N PHE A 13 17.41 -12.70 8.50
CA PHE A 13 17.53 -11.55 7.61
C PHE A 13 18.65 -11.71 6.59
N ALA A 14 19.77 -12.34 6.95
CA ALA A 14 20.86 -12.63 6.03
C ALA A 14 20.48 -13.72 5.02
N PHE A 15 19.82 -14.79 5.47
CA PHE A 15 19.28 -15.82 4.56
C PHE A 15 18.19 -15.27 3.65
N TYR A 16 17.27 -14.47 4.18
CA TYR A 16 16.24 -13.77 3.42
C TYR A 16 16.87 -12.76 2.44
N GLY A 17 17.86 -11.99 2.88
CA GLY A 17 18.62 -11.05 2.06
C GLY A 17 19.39 -11.71 0.91
N ALA A 18 19.88 -12.94 1.09
CA ALA A 18 20.56 -13.70 0.05
C ALA A 18 19.61 -14.09 -1.11
N TYR A 19 18.33 -14.34 -0.83
CA TYR A 19 17.29 -14.50 -1.86
C TYR A 19 16.83 -13.17 -2.50
N HIS A 20 17.13 -12.04 -1.86
CA HIS A 20 16.79 -10.68 -2.31
C HIS A 20 17.87 -9.99 -3.13
N ASN A 21 18.94 -10.69 -3.51
CA ASN A 21 19.90 -10.20 -4.52
C ASN A 21 19.52 -10.58 -5.97
N ASN A 22 18.39 -11.28 -6.17
CA ASN A 22 17.88 -11.55 -7.51
C ASN A 22 17.20 -10.29 -8.09
N SER A 23 17.77 -9.73 -9.16
CA SER A 23 17.27 -8.50 -9.80
C SER A 23 15.85 -8.62 -10.35
N ILE A 24 15.43 -9.81 -10.79
CA ILE A 24 14.05 -10.07 -11.23
C ILE A 24 13.11 -9.98 -10.03
N ASN A 25 13.49 -10.56 -8.89
CA ASN A 25 12.68 -10.51 -7.68
C ASN A 25 12.51 -9.07 -7.17
N ILE A 26 13.60 -8.29 -7.15
CA ILE A 26 13.57 -6.87 -6.78
C ILE A 26 12.63 -6.10 -7.73
N LEU A 27 12.72 -6.33 -9.04
CA LEU A 27 11.86 -5.67 -10.03
C LEU A 27 10.39 -6.01 -9.79
N ILE A 28 10.06 -7.28 -9.56
CA ILE A 28 8.71 -7.73 -9.23
C ILE A 28 8.22 -7.00 -7.96
N HIS A 29 9.02 -6.97 -6.90
CA HIS A 29 8.67 -6.25 -5.68
C HIS A 29 8.43 -4.75 -5.91
N MET A 30 9.30 -4.09 -6.68
CA MET A 30 9.15 -2.66 -7.00
C MET A 30 7.89 -2.35 -7.82
N ILE A 31 7.39 -3.30 -8.63
CA ILE A 31 6.17 -3.14 -9.42
C ILE A 31 4.93 -3.47 -8.59
N PHE A 32 4.93 -4.59 -7.86
CA PHE A 32 3.73 -5.13 -7.21
C PHE A 32 3.43 -4.53 -5.83
N VAL A 33 4.39 -3.84 -5.20
CA VAL A 33 4.14 -3.15 -3.92
C VAL A 33 3.02 -2.12 -4.05
N TRP A 34 2.94 -1.38 -5.17
CA TRP A 34 1.94 -0.31 -5.34
C TRP A 34 0.52 -0.83 -5.58
N PRO A 35 0.28 -1.84 -6.44
CA PRO A 35 -1.01 -2.49 -6.53
C PRO A 35 -1.49 -3.10 -5.21
N ILE A 36 -0.60 -3.70 -4.42
CA ILE A 36 -0.94 -4.23 -3.08
C ILE A 36 -1.30 -3.09 -2.13
N PHE A 37 -0.51 -2.02 -2.13
CA PHE A 37 -0.78 -0.85 -1.31
C PHE A 37 -2.12 -0.19 -1.68
N PHE A 38 -2.42 -0.13 -2.98
CA PHE A 38 -3.71 0.32 -3.50
C PHE A 38 -4.87 -0.55 -3.01
N THR A 39 -4.77 -1.88 -3.08
CA THR A 39 -5.87 -2.75 -2.61
C THR A 39 -6.06 -2.66 -1.10
N ALA A 40 -4.98 -2.46 -0.33
CA ALA A 40 -5.08 -2.17 1.11
C ALA A 40 -5.85 -0.86 1.36
N CYS A 41 -5.52 0.22 0.63
CA CYS A 41 -6.25 1.48 0.71
C CYS A 41 -7.73 1.32 0.30
N LEU A 42 -8.00 0.54 -0.75
CA LEU A 42 -9.36 0.28 -1.25
C LEU A 42 -10.25 -0.40 -0.21
N ILE A 43 -9.73 -1.36 0.56
CA ILE A 43 -10.47 -1.98 1.66
C ILE A 43 -10.71 -0.96 2.76
N LEU A 44 -9.66 -0.25 3.15
CA LEU A 44 -9.72 0.72 4.24
C LEU A 44 -10.62 1.91 3.91
N TYR A 45 -10.92 2.17 2.64
CA TYR A 45 -11.88 3.18 2.23
C TYR A 45 -13.25 2.98 2.91
N PHE A 46 -13.68 1.73 3.08
CA PHE A 46 -14.98 1.40 3.67
C PHE A 46 -15.00 1.47 5.20
N THR A 47 -13.91 1.89 5.84
CA THR A 47 -13.87 2.15 7.27
C THR A 47 -14.47 3.52 7.59
N PRO A 48 -15.14 3.69 8.75
CA PRO A 48 -15.70 4.98 9.12
C PRO A 48 -14.60 6.04 9.27
N PRO A 49 -14.91 7.33 9.00
CA PRO A 49 -13.99 8.42 9.30
C PRO A 49 -13.62 8.41 10.79
N LEU A 50 -12.34 8.60 11.10
CA LEU A 50 -11.87 8.62 12.50
C LEU A 50 -12.17 9.94 13.19
N PHE A 51 -12.35 11.01 12.41
CA PHE A 51 -12.64 12.35 12.88
C PHE A 51 -13.81 12.93 12.10
N ASN A 52 -14.58 13.82 12.74
CA ASN A 52 -15.61 14.62 12.09
C ASN A 52 -14.98 15.78 11.30
N LEU A 53 -14.09 15.43 10.38
CA LEU A 53 -13.49 16.38 9.44
C LEU A 53 -14.40 16.55 8.23
N PRO A 54 -14.42 17.75 7.62
CA PRO A 54 -15.13 17.95 6.37
C PRO A 54 -14.58 17.00 5.31
N ARG A 55 -15.49 16.40 4.53
CA ARG A 55 -15.09 15.62 3.35
C ARG A 55 -14.49 16.59 2.35
N VAL A 56 -13.34 16.24 1.80
CA VAL A 56 -12.76 17.01 0.70
C VAL A 56 -13.31 16.45 -0.59
N GLU A 57 -14.09 17.24 -1.31
CA GLU A 57 -14.63 16.87 -2.61
C GLU A 57 -13.62 17.26 -3.69
N LEU A 58 -13.22 16.27 -4.48
CA LEU A 58 -12.32 16.44 -5.60
C LEU A 58 -13.04 16.03 -6.87
N SER A 59 -13.23 16.96 -7.79
CA SER A 59 -13.79 16.63 -9.11
C SER A 59 -12.71 16.01 -9.98
N LEU A 60 -12.84 14.72 -10.27
CA LEU A 60 -11.93 13.95 -11.12
C LEU A 60 -12.74 13.38 -12.29
N PHE A 61 -12.36 13.75 -13.51
CA PHE A 61 -13.03 13.30 -14.74
C PHE A 61 -14.54 13.59 -14.80
N GLY A 62 -15.02 14.58 -14.05
CA GLY A 62 -16.44 14.95 -13.96
C GLY A 62 -17.22 14.24 -12.86
N ASP A 63 -16.59 13.32 -12.11
CA ASP A 63 -17.16 12.68 -10.93
C ASP A 63 -16.64 13.33 -9.64
N ASP A 64 -17.53 13.57 -8.69
CA ASP A 64 -17.18 14.10 -7.36
C ASP A 64 -16.67 12.98 -6.46
N VAL A 65 -15.37 13.00 -6.17
CA VAL A 65 -14.70 12.03 -5.29
C VAL A 65 -14.59 12.62 -3.90
N ALA A 66 -15.24 11.98 -2.93
CA ALA A 66 -15.05 12.32 -1.53
C ALA A 66 -13.76 11.68 -0.99
N LEU A 67 -12.75 12.49 -0.70
CA LEU A 67 -11.57 12.05 0.03
C LEU A 67 -11.91 11.95 1.52
N LEU A 68 -11.79 10.74 2.06
CA LEU A 68 -12.15 10.43 3.44
C LEU A 68 -10.90 10.30 4.32
N PHE A 69 -10.88 11.03 5.43
CA PHE A 69 -9.85 10.91 6.48
C PHE A 69 -10.12 9.71 7.39
N ASN A 70 -10.06 8.52 6.81
CA ASN A 70 -10.28 7.23 7.47
C ASN A 70 -8.94 6.50 7.70
N LEU A 71 -8.98 5.22 8.08
CA LEU A 71 -7.78 4.42 8.32
C LEU A 71 -6.85 4.34 7.11
N GLY A 72 -7.38 4.39 5.88
CA GLY A 72 -6.58 4.38 4.66
C GLY A 72 -5.69 5.62 4.52
N PHE A 73 -6.21 6.80 4.89
CA PHE A 73 -5.43 8.04 4.90
C PHE A 73 -4.25 7.96 5.89
N PHE A 74 -4.48 7.43 7.10
CA PHE A 74 -3.41 7.30 8.10
C PHE A 74 -2.36 6.27 7.69
N LEU A 75 -2.77 5.17 7.04
CA LEU A 75 -1.83 4.21 6.46
C LEU A 75 -0.89 4.92 5.48
N VAL A 76 -1.45 5.72 4.56
CA VAL A 76 -0.70 6.49 3.57
C VAL A 76 0.25 7.48 4.22
N LEU A 77 -0.21 8.21 5.24
CA LEU A 77 0.62 9.16 5.96
C LEU A 77 1.82 8.48 6.64
N ILE A 78 1.59 7.35 7.31
CA ILE A 78 2.65 6.58 7.99
C ILE A 78 3.68 6.09 6.98
N TYR A 79 3.24 5.47 5.88
CA TYR A 79 4.14 4.94 4.86
C TYR A 79 4.88 6.04 4.09
N ALA A 80 4.22 7.16 3.79
CA ALA A 80 4.86 8.31 3.14
C ALA A 80 6.00 8.88 4.00
N ILE A 81 5.74 9.11 5.29
CA ILE A 81 6.78 9.59 6.22
C ILE A 81 7.90 8.56 6.35
N PHE A 82 7.55 7.29 6.52
CA PHE A 82 8.52 6.20 6.61
C PHE A 82 9.46 6.17 5.39
N TYR A 83 8.92 6.23 4.17
CA TYR A 83 9.74 6.21 2.95
C TYR A 83 10.63 7.46 2.83
N ILE A 84 10.12 8.66 3.11
CA ILE A 84 10.92 9.90 3.09
C ILE A 84 12.07 9.83 4.11
N CYS A 85 11.83 9.27 5.30
CA CYS A 85 12.86 9.08 6.32
C CYS A 85 13.93 8.07 5.90
N LEU A 86 13.61 7.07 5.08
CA LEU A 86 14.58 6.09 4.57
C LEU A 86 15.52 6.72 3.52
N ASP A 87 14.96 7.41 2.54
CA ASP A 87 15.73 8.15 1.53
C ASP A 87 14.92 9.36 1.06
N PRO A 88 15.42 10.60 1.20
CA PRO A 88 14.64 11.77 0.84
C PRO A 88 14.22 11.84 -0.63
N LYS A 89 14.99 11.29 -1.57
CA LYS A 89 14.72 11.39 -3.01
C LYS A 89 13.77 10.28 -3.46
N ALA A 90 14.18 9.02 -3.30
CA ALA A 90 13.39 7.85 -3.65
C ALA A 90 12.14 7.76 -2.77
N GLY A 91 12.27 8.13 -1.50
CA GLY A 91 11.18 8.16 -0.55
C GLY A 91 10.13 9.21 -0.86
N SER A 92 10.50 10.37 -1.40
CA SER A 92 9.53 11.36 -1.87
C SER A 92 8.73 10.83 -3.07
N LEU A 93 9.37 10.11 -3.99
CA LEU A 93 8.67 9.44 -5.09
C LEU A 93 7.71 8.36 -4.57
N ALA A 94 8.15 7.54 -3.61
CA ALA A 94 7.31 6.54 -2.96
C ALA A 94 6.11 7.18 -2.23
N ALA A 95 6.32 8.30 -1.53
CA ALA A 95 5.25 9.05 -0.88
C ALA A 95 4.22 9.57 -1.89
N LEU A 96 4.65 10.06 -3.05
CA LEU A 96 3.74 10.45 -4.14
C LEU A 96 2.95 9.26 -4.67
N LEU A 97 3.59 8.09 -4.82
CA LEU A 97 2.90 6.86 -5.23
C LEU A 97 1.90 6.39 -4.18
N CYS A 98 2.22 6.46 -2.88
CA CYS A 98 1.27 6.18 -1.81
C CYS A 98 0.04 7.10 -1.87
N ALA A 99 0.25 8.41 -2.08
CA ALA A 99 -0.84 9.37 -2.23
C ALA A 99 -1.69 9.09 -3.48
N PHE A 100 -1.04 8.74 -4.60
CA PHE A 100 -1.73 8.34 -5.83
C PHE A 100 -2.59 7.09 -5.61
N CYS A 101 -2.05 6.05 -4.98
CA CYS A 101 -2.79 4.83 -4.63
C CYS A 101 -4.02 5.14 -3.77
N TRP A 102 -3.89 6.05 -2.81
CA TRP A 102 -5.01 6.45 -1.95
C TRP A 102 -6.11 7.17 -2.72
N VAL A 103 -5.78 8.19 -3.52
CA VAL A 103 -6.75 8.93 -4.33
C VAL A 103 -7.43 8.01 -5.34
N ALA A 104 -6.66 7.17 -6.04
CA ALA A 104 -7.19 6.18 -6.97
C ALA A 104 -8.13 5.21 -6.24
N SER A 105 -7.79 4.77 -5.03
CA SER A 105 -8.66 3.87 -4.26
C SER A 105 -9.97 4.53 -3.85
N CYS A 106 -9.95 5.83 -3.53
CA CYS A 106 -11.15 6.60 -3.22
C CYS A 106 -12.06 6.70 -4.46
N PHE A 107 -11.48 7.04 -5.63
CA PHE A 107 -12.21 7.12 -6.90
C PHE A 107 -12.83 5.77 -7.30
N VAL A 108 -12.05 4.69 -7.22
CA VAL A 108 -12.54 3.35 -7.57
C VAL A 108 -13.62 2.89 -6.58
N ALA A 109 -13.45 3.14 -5.28
CA ALA A 109 -14.43 2.76 -4.28
C ALA A 109 -15.72 3.58 -4.38
N SER A 110 -15.64 4.88 -4.70
CA SER A 110 -16.82 5.71 -4.92
C SER A 110 -17.60 5.29 -6.16
N TRP A 111 -16.89 4.87 -7.22
CA TRP A 111 -17.51 4.42 -8.46
C TRP A 111 -18.10 3.00 -8.38
N LEU A 112 -17.37 2.06 -7.78
CA LEU A 112 -17.75 0.64 -7.75
C LEU A 112 -18.63 0.24 -6.56
N GLY A 113 -18.50 0.94 -5.44
CA GLY A 113 -19.06 0.52 -4.16
C GLY A 113 -18.47 -0.79 -3.64
N PHE A 114 -18.83 -1.17 -2.40
CA PHE A 114 -18.23 -2.33 -1.71
C PHE A 114 -18.43 -3.64 -2.47
N SER A 115 -19.65 -3.87 -3.00
CA SER A 115 -20.09 -5.09 -3.71
C SER A 115 -19.16 -5.52 -4.86
N LEU A 116 -18.54 -4.56 -5.55
CA LEU A 116 -17.64 -4.86 -6.67
C LEU A 116 -16.17 -4.58 -6.33
N ALA A 117 -15.88 -3.59 -5.47
CA ALA A 117 -14.53 -3.27 -5.02
C ALA A 117 -13.83 -4.47 -4.36
N TRP A 118 -14.55 -5.32 -3.63
CA TRP A 118 -13.92 -6.45 -2.94
C TRP A 118 -13.30 -7.47 -3.90
N LYS A 119 -13.80 -7.57 -5.13
CA LYS A 119 -13.26 -8.49 -6.15
C LYS A 119 -11.90 -8.04 -6.67
N VAL A 120 -11.64 -6.74 -6.68
CA VAL A 120 -10.37 -6.14 -7.11
C VAL A 120 -9.23 -6.47 -6.14
N ILE A 121 -9.56 -6.70 -4.85
CA ILE A 121 -8.59 -6.96 -3.79
C ILE A 121 -7.76 -8.22 -4.05
N PHE A 122 -8.38 -9.29 -4.57
CA PHE A 122 -7.75 -10.61 -4.62
C PHE A 122 -6.74 -10.76 -5.77
N LEU A 123 -6.83 -9.93 -6.81
CA LEU A 123 -6.01 -10.09 -8.02
C LEU A 123 -4.53 -9.83 -7.75
N PHE A 124 -4.21 -8.73 -7.06
CA PHE A 124 -2.82 -8.26 -6.99
C PHE A 124 -1.95 -8.97 -5.95
N PRO A 125 -2.41 -9.22 -4.70
CA PRO A 125 -1.63 -9.97 -3.73
C PRO A 125 -1.38 -11.42 -4.17
N PHE A 126 -2.35 -12.02 -4.84
CA PHE A 126 -2.22 -13.39 -5.35
C PHE A 126 -1.18 -13.48 -6.47
N LEU A 127 -1.22 -12.57 -7.45
CA LEU A 127 -0.20 -12.52 -8.50
C LEU A 127 1.20 -12.32 -7.90
N PHE A 128 1.37 -11.40 -6.97
CA PHE A 128 2.65 -11.17 -6.32
C PHE A 128 3.19 -12.42 -5.60
N TRP A 129 2.33 -13.16 -4.89
CA TRP A 129 2.71 -14.42 -4.25
C TRP A 129 3.20 -15.46 -5.26
N CYS A 130 2.58 -15.56 -6.43
CA CYS A 130 3.00 -16.52 -7.45
C CYS A 130 4.37 -16.21 -8.07
N TYR A 131 4.87 -14.98 -7.95
CA TYR A 131 6.09 -14.51 -8.60
C TYR A 131 7.22 -14.12 -7.63
N SER A 132 7.03 -14.29 -6.32
CA SER A 132 8.04 -14.03 -5.26
C SER A 132 8.61 -15.33 -4.71
#